data_AF-A0A4Y2I3A4-F1
#
_entry.id   AF-A0A4Y2I3A4-F1
#
_cell.length_a   1.000
_cell.length_b   1.000
_cell.length_c   1.000
_cell.angle_alpha   90.00
_cell.angle_beta   90.00
_cell.angle_gamma   90.00
#
_symmetry.space_group_name_H-M   'P 1'
#
loop_
_entity.id
_entity.type
_entity.pdbx_description
1 polymer ?
#
loop_
_entity_poly.entity_id
_entity_poly.type
_entity_poly.pdbx_seq_one_letter_code
_entity_poly.pdbx_strand_id
1 'polypeptide(L)'
;MKAANYLNITADQLHPYMASVFPTGNGIIQQDNSSRHKARIVLEWFKEFTDEFHLMSWPPNSPDLNQMEHIWDVMEWQLGA
;
A
#
# COMPACT_ATOMS: atom_id res chain seq x y z
N MET A 1 12.85 7.31 1.07
CA MET A 1 11.70 7.57 1.97
C MET A 1 11.90 6.87 3.30
N LYS A 2 11.52 7.44 4.46
CA LYS A 2 11.56 6.78 5.78
C LYS A 2 10.19 6.17 6.12
N ALA A 3 10.12 5.23 7.07
CA ALA A 3 8.86 4.63 7.51
C ALA A 3 7.84 5.67 8.02
N ALA A 4 8.28 6.71 8.73
CA ALA A 4 7.40 7.80 9.17
C ALA A 4 6.79 8.56 7.99
N ASN A 5 7.56 8.82 6.94
CA ASN A 5 7.05 9.50 5.75
C ASN A 5 6.04 8.62 5.00
N TYR A 6 6.28 7.31 4.97
CA TYR A 6 5.31 6.35 4.41
C TYR A 6 4.00 6.39 5.20
N LEU A 7 4.09 6.30 6.53
CA LEU A 7 2.92 6.39 7.41
C LEU A 7 2.12 7.67 7.18
N ASN A 8 2.78 8.83 7.03
CA ASN A 8 2.07 10.08 6.74
C ASN A 8 1.30 10.00 5.42
N ILE A 9 1.90 9.45 4.36
CA ILE A 9 1.20 9.26 3.08
C ILE A 9 0.01 8.30 3.25
N THR A 10 0.19 7.20 3.98
CA THR A 10 -0.86 6.22 4.25
C THR A 10 -2.04 6.87 5.00
N ALA A 11 -1.75 7.62 6.06
CA ALA A 11 -2.78 8.27 6.88
C ALA A 11 -3.46 9.44 6.16
N ASP A 12 -2.70 10.29 5.48
CA ASP A 12 -3.23 11.54 4.92
C ASP A 12 -3.86 11.35 3.53
N GLN A 13 -3.45 10.33 2.77
CA GLN A 13 -3.88 10.13 1.39
C GLN A 13 -4.61 8.80 1.20
N LEU A 14 -4.00 7.68 1.63
CA LEU A 14 -4.59 6.36 1.38
C LEU A 14 -5.85 6.14 2.21
N HIS A 15 -5.86 6.51 3.50
CA HIS A 15 -7.01 6.28 4.37
C HIS A 15 -8.29 7.00 3.90
N PRO A 16 -8.27 8.33 3.60
CA PRO A 16 -9.45 9.00 3.07
C PRO A 16 -9.91 8.41 1.72
N TYR A 17 -8.97 8.03 0.87
CA TYR A 17 -9.29 7.38 -0.40
C TYR A 17 -10.01 6.04 -0.19
N MET A 18 -9.50 5.19 0.72
CA MET A 18 -10.11 3.90 1.04
C MET A 18 -11.52 4.08 1.62
N ALA A 19 -11.71 5.04 2.53
CA ALA A 19 -13.04 5.36 3.06
C ALA A 19 -14.02 5.81 1.96
N SER A 20 -13.53 6.52 0.93
CA SER A 20 -14.37 6.98 -0.18
C SER A 20 -14.73 5.87 -1.18
N VAL A 21 -13.79 4.97 -1.50
CA VAL A 21 -13.95 3.95 -2.55
C VAL A 21 -14.51 2.64 -2.00
N PHE A 22 -14.21 2.32 -0.75
CA PHE A 22 -14.64 1.12 -0.03
C PHE A 22 -15.41 1.50 1.25
N PRO A 23 -16.54 2.23 1.15
CA PRO A 23 -17.26 2.75 2.31
C PRO A 23 -17.83 1.66 3.23
N THR A 24 -17.90 0.41 2.75
CA THR A 24 -18.36 -0.75 3.51
C THR A 24 -17.25 -1.50 4.25
N GLY A 25 -16.02 -0.98 4.23
CA GLY A 25 -14.90 -1.58 4.97
C GLY A 25 -14.31 -2.85 4.34
N ASN A 26 -14.67 -3.15 3.09
CA ASN A 26 -14.22 -4.37 2.38
C ASN A 26 -12.98 -4.14 1.51
N GLY A 27 -12.33 -2.99 1.66
CA GLY A 27 -11.13 -2.65 0.90
C GLY A 27 -9.94 -3.52 1.31
N ILE A 28 -9.12 -3.89 0.33
CA ILE A 28 -7.88 -4.66 0.58
C ILE A 28 -6.71 -3.81 0.11
N ILE A 29 -5.74 -3.63 1.00
CA ILE A 29 -4.50 -2.90 0.74
C ILE A 29 -3.39 -3.92 0.47
N GLN A 30 -2.73 -3.75 -0.67
CA GLN A 30 -1.53 -4.49 -1.03
C GLN A 30 -0.32 -3.58 -0.90
N GLN A 31 0.73 -4.06 -0.23
CA GLN A 31 2.04 -3.42 -0.17
C GLN A 31 3.14 -4.49 -0.18
N ASP A 32 4.32 -4.15 -0.69
CA ASP A 32 5.47 -5.05 -0.64
C ASP A 32 6.00 -5.26 0.79
N ASN A 33 6.91 -6.23 0.96
CA ASN A 33 7.55 -6.52 2.25
C ASN A 33 8.79 -5.66 2.52
N SER A 34 8.91 -4.45 1.95
CA SER A 34 10.06 -3.60 2.24
C SER A 34 10.15 -3.26 3.73
N SER A 35 11.37 -3.06 4.25
CA SER A 35 11.61 -2.77 5.67
C SER A 35 10.85 -1.54 6.19
N ARG A 36 10.50 -0.62 5.30
CA ARG A 36 9.74 0.60 5.60
C ARG A 36 8.27 0.30 5.84
N HIS A 37 7.67 -0.55 5.00
CA HIS A 37 6.27 -0.96 5.12
C HIS A 37 6.04 -1.94 6.28
N LYS A 38 7.09 -2.71 6.63
CA LYS A 38 7.10 -3.63 7.79
C LYS A 38 7.56 -2.98 9.09
N ALA A 39 7.85 -1.69 9.10
CA ALA A 39 8.23 -0.98 10.32
C ALA A 39 7.09 -1.04 11.34
N ARG A 40 7.45 -1.17 12.63
CA ARG A 40 6.46 -1.31 13.72
C ARG A 40 5.37 -0.23 13.69
N ILE A 41 5.77 1.03 13.52
CA ILE A 41 4.84 2.18 13.47
C ILE A 41 3.81 2.07 12.33
N VAL A 42 4.18 1.47 11.20
CA VAL A 42 3.29 1.30 10.05
C VAL A 42 2.33 0.14 10.31
N LEU A 43 2.85 -0.98 10.79
CA LEU A 43 2.03 -2.16 11.09
C LEU A 43 1.06 -1.93 12.26
N GLU A 44 1.44 -1.14 13.26
CA GLU A 44 0.55 -0.75 14.36
C GLU A 44 -0.59 0.11 13.85
N TRP A 45 -0.31 1.11 13.01
CA TRP A 45 -1.34 1.91 12.38
C TRP A 45 -2.32 1.05 11.57
N PHE A 46 -1.82 0.13 10.73
CA PHE A 46 -2.71 -0.79 9.99
C PHE A 46 -3.58 -1.68 10.89
N LYS A 47 -3.12 -2.00 12.11
CA LYS A 47 -3.92 -2.77 13.08
C LYS A 47 -5.08 -1.95 13.65
N GLU A 48 -4.88 -0.65 13.87
CA GLU A 48 -5.91 0.26 14.39
C GLU A 48 -7.12 0.37 13.44
N PHE A 49 -6.90 0.22 12.13
CA PHE A 49 -7.93 0.37 11.08
C PHE A 49 -8.40 -0.96 10.47
N THR A 50 -8.24 -2.08 11.17
CA THR A 50 -8.59 -3.42 10.65
C THR A 50 -10.08 -3.62 10.35
N ASP A 51 -10.96 -2.83 10.96
CA ASP A 51 -12.40 -2.83 10.68
C ASP A 51 -12.78 -2.03 9.41
N GLU A 52 -11.86 -1.21 8.90
CA GLU A 52 -12.08 -0.35 7.72
C GLU A 52 -11.44 -0.91 6.45
N PHE A 53 -10.35 -1.66 6.57
CA PHE A 53 -9.73 -2.35 5.44
C PHE A 53 -8.78 -3.45 5.91
N HIS A 54 -8.51 -4.39 5.01
CA HIS A 54 -7.60 -5.49 5.26
C HIS A 54 -6.23 -5.25 4.61
N LEU A 55 -5.16 -5.37 5.39
CA LEU A 55 -3.81 -5.43 4.84
C LEU A 55 -3.49 -6.85 4.37
N MET A 56 -3.30 -7.03 3.06
CA MET A 56 -2.99 -8.34 2.46
C MET A 56 -1.62 -8.85 2.90
N SER A 57 -1.53 -10.15 3.19
CA SER A 57 -0.25 -10.84 3.34
C SER A 57 0.43 -10.98 1.98
N TRP A 58 1.64 -10.44 1.84
CA TRP A 58 2.41 -10.49 0.60
C TRP A 58 3.58 -11.49 0.70
N PRO A 59 3.84 -12.33 -0.31
CA PRO A 59 5.04 -13.14 -0.35
C PRO A 59 6.31 -12.30 -0.58
N PRO A 60 7.45 -12.63 0.05
CA PRO A 60 8.70 -11.92 -0.18
C PRO A 60 9.23 -12.17 -1.60
N ASN A 61 9.86 -11.15 -2.20
CA ASN A 61 10.49 -11.21 -3.53
C ASN A 61 9.55 -11.61 -4.67
N SER A 62 8.28 -11.20 -4.61
CA SER A 62 7.29 -11.44 -5.67
C SER A 62 6.85 -10.14 -6.34
N PRO A 63 7.73 -9.46 -7.10
CA PRO A 63 7.35 -8.28 -7.88
C PRO A 63 6.39 -8.65 -9.02
N ASP A 64 6.49 -9.88 -9.54
CA ASP A 64 5.64 -10.43 -10.60
C ASP A 64 4.15 -10.45 -10.23
N LEU A 65 3.83 -10.55 -8.94
CA LEU A 65 2.46 -10.51 -8.45
C LEU A 65 1.93 -9.08 -8.29
N ASN A 66 2.82 -8.08 -8.26
CA ASN A 66 2.44 -6.69 -7.99
C ASN A 66 1.96 -6.00 -9.28
N GLN A 67 0.65 -5.75 -9.36
CA GLN A 67 0.03 -5.06 -10.51
C GLN A 67 0.64 -3.67 -10.79
N MET A 68 1.19 -3.01 -9.77
CA MET A 68 1.86 -1.72 -9.95
C MET A 68 3.12 -1.80 -10.82
N GLU A 69 3.86 -2.92 -10.80
CA GLU A 69 5.05 -3.09 -11.66
C GLU A 69 4.65 -3.00 -13.14
N HIS A 70 3.57 -3.68 -13.53
CA HIS A 70 3.08 -3.64 -14.90
C HIS A 70 2.57 -2.24 -15.30
N ILE A 71 1.96 -1.49 -14.37
CA ILE A 71 1.57 -0.10 -14.63
C ILE A 71 2.81 0.77 -14.86
N TRP A 72 3.87 0.58 -14.07
CA TRP A 72 5.13 1.29 -14.26
C TRP A 72 5.78 0.96 -15.59
N ASP A 73 5.84 -0.32 -15.98
CA ASP A 73 6.38 -0.73 -17.29
C ASP A 73 5.67 -0.02 -18.45
N VAL A 74 4.33 0.06 -18.40
CA VAL A 74 3.54 0.78 -19.41
C VAL A 74 3.84 2.28 -19.39
N MET A 75 3.96 2.87 -18.20
CA MET A 75 4.29 4.30 -18.07
C MET A 75 5.68 4.62 -18.58
N GLU A 76 6.69 3.80 -18.28
CA GLU A 76 8.06 3.96 -18.79
C GLU A 76 8.08 3.86 -20.31
N TRP A 77 7.38 2.86 -20.88
CA TRP A 77 7.23 2.72 -22.32
C TRP A 77 6.58 3.96 -22.97
N GLN A 78 5.53 4.51 -22.36
CA GLN A 78 4.87 5.73 -22.85
C GLN A 78 5.75 6.98 -22.74
N LEU A 79 6.59 7.06 -21.72
CA LEU A 79 7.52 8.16 -21.52
C LEU A 79 8.78 8.06 -22.41
N GLY A 80 8.93 6.96 -23.15
CA GLY A 80 10.07 6.73 -24.06
C GLY A 80 11.39 6.56 -23.33
N ALA A 81 11.34 6.04 -22.09
CA ALA A 81 12.51 5.69 -21.29
C ALA A 81 13.13 4.35 -21.74
#